data_AF-A0A6A2WCL9-F1
#
_entry.id   AF-A0A6A2WCL9-F1
#
_cell.length_a   1.000
_cell.length_b   1.000
_cell.length_c   1.000
_cell.angle_alpha   90.00
_cell.angle_beta   90.00
_cell.angle_gamma   90.00
#
_symmetry.space_group_name_H-M   'P 1'
#
loop_
_entity.id
_entity.type
_entity.pdbx_description
1 polymer ?
#
loop_
_entity_poly.entity_id
_entity_poly.type
_entity_poly.pdbx_seq_one_letter_code
_entity_poly.pdbx_strand_id
1 'polypeptide(L)'
;MGTDTTEVVETPSYSHPSSFKVHHVMCMELRKFVDRFLRIFPEIEAARPRCSSGIKALCSLNNAIEKAQLLLQYCIESSKLYLAITTDAIVSRCQKAKNLLEQGLCQIQSMVPVMLAVEISQIVDDLRAAKFIPDKFDAGAGKVVRELLQKGAAMPDSMEYAEMRALQTAVSQLHITSSTAILIEKRSIKKLLEKVGDTDVQKKKILKYLFYLLRKYRHWIIEEQTDNAVDHNEGAFTVNNPGINFVSTHSVDVDSCKEYKQYDAQADKLSGASPPEEFKCPICSRLMYDPVVIASGQTFERVWIQKWFDDGNDKCPKTEMKLAHLSLTPNAVMKDLISKWCTKYGITI
;
A
#
# COMPACT_ATOMS: atom_id res chain seq x y z
N MET A 1 -21.29 -49.64 -16.52
CA MET A 1 -21.96 -49.04 -15.34
C MET A 1 -20.96 -49.13 -14.18
N GLY A 2 -19.96 -48.28 -13.99
CA GLY A 2 -19.83 -46.87 -14.31
C GLY A 2 -20.14 -46.04 -13.06
N THR A 3 -19.17 -45.91 -12.13
CA THR A 3 -19.09 -44.78 -11.18
C THR A 3 -17.62 -44.54 -10.87
N ASP A 4 -17.09 -43.55 -11.56
CA ASP A 4 -15.76 -42.96 -11.43
C ASP A 4 -15.82 -41.97 -10.26
N THR A 5 -15.05 -42.21 -9.19
CA THR A 5 -14.87 -41.25 -8.10
C THR A 5 -13.63 -40.42 -8.41
N THR A 6 -13.81 -39.39 -9.22
CA THR A 6 -12.83 -38.31 -9.38
C THR A 6 -12.72 -37.54 -8.06
N GLU A 7 -11.61 -37.78 -7.34
CA GLU A 7 -11.13 -36.88 -6.30
C GLU A 7 -10.78 -35.53 -6.95
N VAL A 8 -11.64 -34.55 -6.74
CA VAL A 8 -11.36 -33.16 -7.06
C VAL A 8 -10.34 -32.67 -6.05
N VAL A 9 -9.07 -32.63 -6.46
CA VAL A 9 -8.01 -31.91 -5.76
C VAL A 9 -8.40 -30.43 -5.79
N GLU A 10 -8.91 -29.92 -4.66
CA GLU A 10 -9.14 -28.51 -4.44
C GLU A 10 -7.80 -27.77 -4.55
N THR A 11 -7.55 -27.14 -5.70
CA THR A 11 -6.51 -26.15 -5.84
C THR A 11 -6.87 -24.95 -4.94
N PRO A 12 -6.00 -24.53 -4.01
CA PRO A 12 -6.28 -23.35 -3.20
C PRO A 12 -6.33 -22.14 -4.13
N SER A 13 -7.53 -21.60 -4.30
CA SER A 13 -7.74 -20.32 -4.98
C SER A 13 -7.00 -19.24 -4.19
N TYR A 14 -5.87 -18.79 -4.72
CA TYR A 14 -5.16 -17.63 -4.19
C TYR A 14 -5.96 -16.37 -4.55
N SER A 15 -7.00 -16.11 -3.77
CA SER A 15 -7.72 -14.84 -3.73
C SER A 15 -6.71 -13.72 -3.47
N HIS A 16 -6.41 -12.90 -4.48
CA HIS A 16 -5.43 -11.81 -4.43
C HIS A 16 -5.63 -10.88 -3.22
N PRO A 17 -4.73 -10.90 -2.22
CA PRO A 17 -4.68 -9.86 -1.22
C PRO A 17 -3.53 -8.91 -1.55
N SER A 18 -3.81 -7.61 -1.48
CA SER A 18 -2.88 -6.57 -1.02
C SER A 18 -1.61 -6.27 -1.85
N SER A 19 -1.56 -5.05 -2.38
CA SER A 19 -0.32 -4.39 -2.79
C SER A 19 0.70 -4.39 -1.64
N PHE A 20 1.97 -4.67 -1.94
CA PHE A 20 3.07 -4.52 -0.97
C PHE A 20 3.07 -3.11 -0.36
N LYS A 21 3.19 -3.04 0.96
CA LYS A 21 3.02 -1.79 1.73
C LYS A 21 4.23 -0.86 1.68
N VAL A 22 5.43 -1.42 1.51
CA VAL A 22 6.77 -0.79 1.54
C VAL A 22 7.65 -1.57 0.57
N HIS A 23 8.61 -0.91 -0.07
CA HIS A 23 9.55 -1.49 -1.02
C HIS A 23 8.85 -2.18 -2.20
N HIS A 24 7.80 -1.53 -2.74
CA HIS A 24 6.86 -2.12 -3.68
C HIS A 24 7.56 -2.72 -4.90
N VAL A 25 8.45 -1.96 -5.54
CA VAL A 25 9.15 -2.39 -6.76
C VAL A 25 10.00 -3.63 -6.48
N MET A 26 10.75 -3.60 -5.38
CA MET A 26 11.61 -4.70 -4.95
C MET A 26 10.81 -5.99 -4.66
N CYS A 27 9.70 -5.86 -3.93
CA CYS A 27 8.85 -7.00 -3.60
C CYS A 27 8.10 -7.54 -4.83
N MET A 28 7.67 -6.66 -5.74
CA MET A 28 7.09 -7.06 -7.02
C MET A 28 8.09 -7.82 -7.88
N GLU A 29 9.36 -7.42 -7.88
CA GLU A 29 10.39 -8.11 -8.63
C GLU A 29 10.60 -9.55 -8.14
N LEU A 30 10.67 -9.76 -6.82
CA LEU A 30 10.73 -11.12 -6.26
C LEU A 30 9.46 -11.93 -6.56
N ARG A 31 8.28 -11.29 -6.50
CA ARG A 31 7.00 -11.93 -6.82
C ARG A 31 6.97 -12.43 -8.26
N LYS A 32 7.42 -11.64 -9.24
CA LYS A 32 7.46 -12.05 -10.65
C LYS A 32 8.22 -13.36 -10.84
N PHE A 33 9.36 -13.50 -10.15
CA PHE A 33 10.12 -14.75 -10.17
C PHE A 33 9.32 -15.88 -9.56
N VAL A 34 8.79 -15.72 -8.34
CA VAL A 34 7.96 -16.75 -7.67
C VAL A 34 6.79 -17.20 -8.56
N ASP A 35 6.09 -16.28 -9.20
CA ASP A 35 4.97 -16.61 -10.08
C ASP A 35 5.44 -17.38 -11.32
N ARG A 36 6.59 -17.02 -11.88
CA ARG A 36 7.19 -17.74 -13.02
C ARG A 36 7.67 -19.14 -12.61
N PHE A 37 8.20 -19.28 -11.40
CA PHE A 37 8.57 -20.56 -10.81
C PHE A 37 7.39 -21.49 -10.65
N LEU A 38 6.29 -21.00 -10.08
CA LEU A 38 5.08 -21.80 -9.87
C LEU A 38 4.47 -22.28 -11.20
N ARG A 39 4.69 -21.56 -12.31
CA ARG A 39 4.24 -22.00 -13.64
C ARG A 39 5.07 -23.16 -14.19
N ILE A 40 6.39 -23.13 -14.07
CA ILE A 40 7.27 -24.18 -14.61
C ILE A 40 7.41 -25.39 -13.68
N PHE A 41 7.09 -25.24 -12.40
CA PHE A 41 7.31 -26.26 -11.38
C PHE A 41 6.61 -27.60 -11.70
N PRO A 42 5.35 -27.64 -12.17
CA PRO A 42 4.70 -28.90 -12.57
C PRO A 42 5.43 -29.63 -13.70
N GLU A 43 6.02 -28.89 -14.65
CA GLU A 43 6.79 -29.49 -15.75
C GLU A 43 8.11 -30.08 -15.26
N ILE A 44 8.76 -29.41 -14.30
CA ILE A 44 9.97 -29.92 -13.62
C ILE A 44 9.64 -31.20 -12.84
N GLU A 45 8.52 -31.24 -12.12
CA GLU A 45 8.07 -32.44 -11.42
C GLU A 45 7.74 -33.58 -12.38
N ALA A 46 7.08 -33.28 -13.50
CA ALA A 46 6.73 -34.24 -14.54
C ALA A 46 7.97 -34.83 -15.23
N ALA A 47 9.05 -34.05 -15.36
CA ALA A 47 10.33 -34.53 -15.88
C ALA A 47 10.97 -35.65 -15.02
N ARG A 48 10.49 -35.83 -13.77
CA ARG A 48 10.93 -36.85 -12.80
C ARG A 48 12.46 -37.02 -12.78
N PRO A 49 13.20 -36.13 -12.11
CA PRO A 49 14.63 -36.32 -11.83
C PRO A 49 14.84 -37.54 -10.89
N ARG A 50 14.77 -38.78 -11.40
CA ARG A 50 14.72 -40.03 -10.60
C ARG A 50 16.05 -40.42 -9.93
N CYS A 51 17.05 -39.56 -9.96
CA CYS A 51 18.30 -39.73 -9.23
C CYS A 51 18.21 -39.09 -7.84
N SER A 52 18.97 -39.62 -6.87
CA SER A 52 18.96 -39.09 -5.49
C SER A 52 19.42 -37.63 -5.42
N SER A 53 20.29 -37.19 -6.33
CA SER A 53 20.68 -35.80 -6.51
C SER A 53 19.54 -34.93 -7.06
N GLY A 54 18.78 -35.44 -8.04
CA GLY A 54 17.65 -34.73 -8.64
C GLY A 54 16.49 -34.51 -7.67
N ILE A 55 16.14 -35.53 -6.88
CA ILE A 55 15.12 -35.40 -5.82
C ILE A 55 15.55 -34.35 -4.78
N LYS A 56 16.83 -34.36 -4.36
CA LYS A 56 17.36 -33.35 -3.43
C LYS A 56 17.33 -31.94 -4.02
N ALA A 57 17.63 -31.79 -5.30
CA ALA A 57 17.58 -30.51 -5.99
C ALA A 57 16.15 -29.97 -6.07
N LEU A 58 15.18 -30.84 -6.41
CA LEU A 58 13.76 -30.51 -6.44
C LEU A 58 13.24 -30.07 -5.06
N CYS A 59 13.55 -30.82 -4.00
CA CYS A 59 13.20 -30.42 -2.63
C CYS A 59 13.84 -29.09 -2.22
N SER A 60 15.09 -28.85 -2.63
CA SER A 60 15.79 -27.60 -2.34
C SER A 60 15.14 -26.42 -3.06
N LEU A 61 14.75 -26.59 -4.32
CA LEU A 61 14.02 -25.58 -5.09
C LEU A 61 12.65 -25.30 -4.47
N ASN A 62 11.87 -26.32 -4.12
CA ASN A 62 10.57 -26.14 -3.49
C ASN A 62 10.67 -25.35 -2.17
N ASN A 63 11.62 -25.71 -1.31
CA ASN A 63 11.89 -24.97 -0.07
C ASN A 63 12.33 -23.52 -0.33
N ALA A 64 13.08 -23.26 -1.41
CA ALA A 64 13.45 -21.90 -1.81
C ALA A 64 12.23 -21.08 -2.24
N ILE A 65 11.30 -21.68 -3.01
CA ILE A 65 10.04 -21.06 -3.43
C ILE A 65 9.17 -20.75 -2.20
N GLU A 66 8.98 -21.71 -1.30
CA GLU A 66 8.21 -21.52 -0.05
C GLU A 66 8.80 -20.40 0.81
N LYS A 67 10.12 -20.36 0.97
CA LYS A 67 10.80 -19.28 1.72
C LYS A 67 10.59 -17.91 1.07
N ALA A 68 10.61 -17.83 -0.26
CA ALA A 68 10.33 -16.59 -0.98
C ALA A 68 8.87 -16.16 -0.78
N GLN A 69 7.91 -17.08 -0.89
CA GLN A 69 6.49 -16.80 -0.62
C GLN A 69 6.25 -16.32 0.81
N LEU A 70 6.84 -16.98 1.81
CA LEU A 70 6.77 -16.56 3.21
C LEU A 70 7.35 -15.17 3.44
N LEU A 71 8.43 -14.81 2.73
CA LEU A 71 9.00 -13.46 2.76
C LEU A 71 8.04 -12.43 2.15
N LEU A 72 7.44 -12.73 1.00
CA LEU A 72 6.47 -11.84 0.36
C LEU A 72 5.23 -11.63 1.25
N GLN A 73 4.71 -12.71 1.84
CA GLN A 73 3.59 -12.64 2.80
C GLN A 73 3.96 -11.81 4.02
N TYR A 74 5.18 -11.96 4.52
CA TYR A 74 5.69 -11.13 5.62
C TYR A 74 5.74 -9.64 5.24
N CYS A 75 6.15 -9.28 4.02
CA CYS A 75 6.17 -7.89 3.54
C CYS A 75 4.75 -7.31 3.33
N ILE A 76 3.76 -8.16 3.11
CA ILE A 76 2.35 -7.79 3.04
C ILE A 76 1.77 -7.53 4.43
N GLU A 77 1.95 -8.48 5.35
CA GLU A 77 1.23 -8.44 6.63
C GLU A 77 1.85 -7.49 7.65
N SER A 78 3.16 -7.24 7.55
CA SER A 78 3.89 -6.47 8.54
C SER A 78 3.51 -4.98 8.54
N SER A 79 3.86 -4.30 9.63
CA SER A 79 3.75 -2.83 9.76
C SER A 79 4.68 -2.14 8.77
N LYS A 80 4.20 -1.09 8.09
CA LYS A 80 5.03 -0.22 7.24
C LYS A 80 6.23 0.33 7.99
N LEU A 81 5.99 0.87 9.18
CA LEU A 81 7.03 1.47 10.01
C LEU A 81 8.11 0.45 10.36
N TYR A 82 7.70 -0.76 10.72
CA TYR A 82 8.63 -1.84 11.04
C TYR A 82 9.39 -2.36 9.81
N LEU A 83 8.74 -2.49 8.65
CA LEU A 83 9.40 -2.88 7.40
C LEU A 83 10.45 -1.85 6.98
N ALA A 84 10.14 -0.56 7.06
CA ALA A 84 11.09 0.53 6.79
C ALA A 84 12.32 0.46 7.72
N ILE A 85 12.11 0.22 9.01
CA ILE A 85 13.23 0.08 9.97
C ILE A 85 14.06 -1.17 9.69
N THR A 86 13.49 -2.19 9.07
CA THR A 86 14.17 -3.46 8.76
C THR A 86 14.57 -3.59 7.28
N THR A 87 14.65 -2.49 6.53
CA THR A 87 15.02 -2.47 5.10
C THR A 87 16.23 -3.35 4.78
N ASP A 88 17.35 -3.18 5.48
CA ASP A 88 18.59 -3.93 5.18
C ASP A 88 18.40 -5.44 5.37
N ALA A 89 17.64 -5.84 6.39
CA ALA A 89 17.30 -7.24 6.64
C ALA A 89 16.37 -7.79 5.55
N ILE A 90 15.41 -7.00 5.06
CA ILE A 90 14.51 -7.41 3.97
C ILE A 90 15.29 -7.57 2.67
N VAL A 91 16.14 -6.60 2.31
CA VAL A 91 17.01 -6.67 1.12
C VAL A 91 17.90 -7.90 1.18
N SER A 92 18.55 -8.15 2.32
CA SER A 92 19.38 -9.35 2.52
C SER A 92 18.57 -10.65 2.36
N ARG A 93 17.34 -10.69 2.87
CA ARG A 93 16.45 -11.85 2.71
C ARG A 93 15.99 -12.04 1.27
N CYS A 94 15.69 -10.97 0.53
CA CYS A 94 15.37 -11.04 -0.91
C CYS A 94 16.57 -11.56 -1.70
N GLN A 95 17.77 -11.07 -1.43
CA GLN A 95 19.00 -11.54 -2.07
C GLN A 95 19.26 -13.02 -1.77
N LYS A 96 19.08 -13.43 -0.52
CA LYS A 96 19.21 -14.85 -0.13
C LYS A 96 18.18 -15.73 -0.84
N ALA A 97 16.93 -15.28 -0.97
CA ALA A 97 15.90 -15.99 -1.72
C ALA A 97 16.28 -16.14 -3.20
N LYS A 98 16.74 -15.06 -3.85
CA LYS A 98 17.27 -15.11 -5.23
C LYS A 98 18.38 -16.14 -5.38
N ASN A 99 19.38 -16.12 -4.50
CA ASN A 99 20.52 -17.04 -4.58
C ASN A 99 20.09 -18.50 -4.40
N LEU A 100 19.13 -18.78 -3.51
CA LEU A 100 18.60 -20.13 -3.31
C LEU A 100 17.80 -20.63 -4.51
N LEU A 101 16.99 -19.75 -5.12
CA LEU A 101 16.22 -20.06 -6.33
C LEU A 101 17.15 -20.34 -7.52
N GLU A 102 18.15 -19.49 -7.71
CA GLU A 102 19.19 -19.66 -8.74
C GLU A 102 19.91 -21.00 -8.57
N GLN A 103 20.40 -21.28 -7.36
CA GLN A 103 21.10 -22.52 -7.05
C GLN A 103 20.22 -23.76 -7.32
N GLY A 104 18.94 -23.72 -6.91
CA GLY A 104 18.00 -24.80 -7.14
C GLY A 104 17.77 -25.07 -8.63
N LEU A 105 17.61 -24.02 -9.43
CA LEU A 105 17.44 -24.14 -10.88
C LEU A 105 18.68 -24.72 -11.57
N CYS A 106 19.86 -24.20 -11.26
CA CYS A 106 21.10 -24.67 -11.88
C CYS A 106 21.33 -26.17 -11.62
N GLN A 107 20.94 -26.68 -10.45
CA GLN A 107 21.05 -28.10 -10.12
C GLN A 107 20.07 -28.98 -10.92
N ILE A 108 18.89 -28.44 -11.25
CA ILE A 108 17.84 -29.17 -11.98
C ILE A 108 18.03 -29.09 -13.49
N GLN A 109 18.66 -28.03 -14.00
CA GLN A 109 18.79 -27.75 -15.44
C GLN A 109 19.32 -28.92 -16.27
N SER A 110 20.28 -29.69 -15.75
CA SER A 110 20.87 -30.83 -16.46
C SER A 110 20.04 -32.12 -16.39
N MET A 111 18.94 -32.11 -15.63
CA MET A 111 18.12 -33.28 -15.31
C MET A 111 16.72 -33.22 -15.92
N VAL A 112 16.45 -32.19 -16.74
CA VAL A 112 15.15 -31.95 -17.39
C VAL A 112 15.28 -31.97 -18.92
N PRO A 113 14.17 -32.13 -19.66
CA PRO A 113 14.18 -32.04 -21.13
C PRO A 113 14.77 -30.72 -21.64
N VAL A 114 15.40 -30.77 -22.82
CA VAL A 114 16.15 -29.62 -23.39
C VAL A 114 15.32 -28.34 -23.47
N MET A 115 14.05 -28.43 -23.88
CA MET A 115 13.16 -27.26 -23.96
C MET A 115 12.94 -26.60 -22.58
N LEU A 116 12.74 -27.40 -21.54
CA LEU A 116 12.59 -26.92 -20.16
C LEU A 116 13.92 -26.38 -19.62
N ALA A 117 15.05 -27.01 -19.98
CA ALA A 117 16.39 -26.53 -19.61
C ALA A 117 16.70 -25.13 -20.19
N VAL A 118 16.21 -24.84 -21.41
CA VAL A 118 16.33 -23.51 -22.05
C VAL A 118 15.49 -22.48 -21.29
N GLU A 119 14.24 -22.80 -20.94
CA GLU A 119 13.40 -21.91 -20.15
C GLU A 119 13.99 -21.63 -18.75
N ILE A 120 14.49 -22.68 -18.09
CA ILE A 120 15.22 -22.56 -16.83
C ILE A 120 16.44 -21.65 -16.99
N SER A 121 17.20 -21.78 -18.08
CA SER A 121 18.36 -20.92 -18.35
C SER A 121 17.97 -19.45 -18.40
N GLN A 122 16.89 -19.13 -19.13
CA GLN A 122 16.40 -17.76 -19.22
C GLN A 122 16.02 -17.21 -17.85
N ILE A 123 15.35 -18.00 -17.02
CA ILE A 123 14.96 -17.59 -15.66
C ILE A 123 16.20 -17.37 -14.77
N VAL A 124 17.22 -18.23 -14.89
CA VAL A 124 18.49 -18.07 -14.17
C VAL A 124 19.18 -16.77 -14.57
N ASP A 125 19.24 -16.45 -15.87
CA ASP A 125 19.89 -15.23 -16.36
C ASP A 125 19.13 -13.97 -15.91
N ASP A 126 17.79 -14.00 -15.99
CA ASP A 126 16.94 -12.92 -15.47
C ASP A 126 17.12 -12.74 -13.95
N LEU A 127 17.20 -13.86 -13.19
CA LEU A 127 17.48 -13.84 -11.76
C LEU A 127 18.83 -13.18 -11.48
N ARG A 128 19.89 -13.57 -12.20
CA ARG A 128 21.24 -13.00 -12.04
C ARG A 128 21.25 -11.50 -12.29
N ALA A 129 20.54 -11.04 -13.32
CA ALA A 129 20.41 -9.63 -13.66
C ALA A 129 19.60 -8.81 -12.64
N ALA A 130 18.64 -9.44 -11.95
CA ALA A 130 17.76 -8.74 -11.02
C ALA A 130 18.50 -8.11 -9.82
N LYS A 131 18.12 -6.87 -9.49
CA LYS A 131 18.66 -6.12 -8.34
C LYS A 131 17.54 -5.74 -7.38
N PHE A 132 17.72 -6.08 -6.10
CA PHE A 132 16.77 -5.72 -5.04
C PHE A 132 17.18 -4.39 -4.41
N ILE A 133 16.71 -3.30 -5.01
CA ILE A 133 17.01 -1.95 -4.55
C ILE A 133 15.80 -1.45 -3.73
N PRO A 134 15.98 -1.04 -2.47
CA PRO A 134 14.90 -0.53 -1.66
C PRO A 134 14.47 0.87 -2.14
N ASP A 135 13.17 1.14 -2.05
CA ASP A 135 12.60 2.47 -2.30
C ASP A 135 13.24 3.53 -1.37
N LYS A 136 13.67 4.65 -1.95
CA LYS A 136 14.46 5.68 -1.24
C LYS A 136 13.71 6.32 -0.08
N PHE A 137 12.42 6.61 -0.26
CA PHE A 137 11.58 7.21 0.78
C PHE A 137 11.36 6.23 1.93
N ASP A 138 11.02 4.98 1.62
CA ASP A 138 10.82 3.92 2.61
C ASP A 138 12.09 3.66 3.44
N ALA A 139 13.24 3.54 2.76
CA ALA A 139 14.53 3.35 3.42
C ALA A 139 14.94 4.56 4.26
N GLY A 140 14.64 5.77 3.78
CA GLY A 140 14.86 7.04 4.48
C GLY A 140 14.05 7.12 5.77
N ALA A 141 12.75 6.81 5.72
CA ALA A 141 11.88 6.78 6.88
C ALA A 141 12.40 5.81 7.94
N GLY A 142 12.84 4.62 7.51
CA GLY A 142 13.47 3.63 8.38
C GLY A 142 14.74 4.12 9.04
N LYS A 143 15.60 4.80 8.28
CA LYS A 143 16.88 5.36 8.78
C LYS A 143 16.66 6.36 9.90
N VAL A 144 15.72 7.30 9.72
CA VAL A 144 15.38 8.32 10.72
C VAL A 144 14.98 7.67 12.05
N VAL A 145 14.13 6.63 12.01
CA VAL A 145 13.68 5.94 13.23
C VAL A 145 14.78 5.05 13.82
N ARG A 146 15.64 4.43 13.00
CA ARG A 146 16.81 3.67 13.48
C ARG A 146 17.80 4.56 14.25
N GLU A 147 18.07 5.76 13.74
CA GLU A 147 18.94 6.72 14.41
C GLU A 147 18.37 7.16 15.76
N LEU A 148 17.04 7.36 15.84
CA LEU A 148 16.35 7.64 17.11
C LEU A 148 16.52 6.48 18.11
N LEU A 149 16.32 5.23 17.65
CA LEU A 149 16.48 4.04 18.48
C LEU A 149 17.90 3.86 19.04
N GLN A 150 18.92 4.39 18.35
CA GLN A 150 20.32 4.30 18.75
C GLN A 150 20.75 5.43 19.73
N LYS A 151 20.10 6.60 19.69
CA LYS A 151 20.47 7.80 20.45
C LYS A 151 20.06 7.76 21.95
N GLY A 152 20.21 6.62 22.63
CA GLY A 152 19.82 6.48 24.03
C GLY A 152 20.32 7.60 24.97
N ALA A 153 19.40 8.12 25.80
CA ALA A 153 19.62 9.12 26.85
C ALA A 153 20.09 10.53 26.40
N ALA A 154 19.32 11.18 25.52
CA ALA A 154 19.34 12.65 25.43
C ALA A 154 18.56 13.28 26.59
N MET A 155 18.76 14.58 26.85
CA MET A 155 17.97 15.33 27.85
C MET A 155 16.46 15.18 27.55
N PRO A 156 15.59 15.03 28.56
CA PRO A 156 14.18 14.67 28.36
C PRO A 156 13.43 15.54 27.34
N ASP A 157 13.60 16.86 27.42
CA ASP A 157 12.91 17.81 26.54
C ASP A 157 13.46 17.77 25.10
N SER A 158 14.76 17.52 24.96
CA SER A 158 15.40 17.31 23.65
C SER A 158 15.02 15.96 23.03
N MET A 159 14.76 14.96 23.87
CA MET A 159 14.37 13.61 23.43
C MET A 159 12.94 13.60 22.91
N GLU A 160 12.00 14.25 23.59
CA GLU A 160 10.60 14.34 23.17
C GLU A 160 10.43 15.02 21.80
N TYR A 161 11.09 16.15 21.59
CA TYR A 161 11.11 16.82 20.29
C TYR A 161 11.73 15.94 19.19
N ALA A 162 12.84 15.25 19.49
CA ALA A 162 13.49 14.36 18.55
C ALA A 162 12.61 13.15 18.19
N GLU A 163 11.92 12.55 19.16
CA GLU A 163 10.95 11.47 18.94
C GLU A 163 9.81 11.92 18.03
N MET A 164 9.21 13.07 18.35
CA MET A 164 8.11 13.66 17.59
C MET A 164 8.53 13.92 16.14
N ARG A 165 9.64 14.63 15.92
CA ARG A 165 10.16 14.97 14.58
C ARG A 165 10.53 13.74 13.77
N ALA A 166 11.20 12.77 14.38
CA ALA A 166 11.61 11.54 13.72
C ALA A 166 10.40 10.71 13.29
N LEU A 167 9.42 10.55 14.20
CA LEU A 167 8.18 9.85 13.90
C LEU A 167 7.41 10.56 12.78
N GLN A 168 7.24 11.88 12.88
CA GLN A 168 6.54 12.69 11.88
C GLN A 168 7.17 12.57 10.48
N THR A 169 8.49 12.65 10.41
CA THR A 169 9.24 12.47 9.16
C THR A 169 8.97 11.09 8.57
N ALA A 170 9.04 10.04 9.40
CA ALA A 170 8.84 8.67 8.95
C ALA A 170 7.40 8.38 8.52
N VAL A 171 6.40 8.82 9.28
CA VAL A 171 4.98 8.61 8.93
C VAL A 171 4.58 9.39 7.69
N SER A 172 5.15 10.58 7.47
CA SER A 172 4.90 11.35 6.25
C SER A 172 5.47 10.65 5.02
N GLN A 173 6.72 10.19 5.09
CA GLN A 173 7.37 9.46 3.99
C GLN A 173 6.71 8.09 3.70
N LEU A 174 6.13 7.43 4.71
CA LEU A 174 5.43 6.14 4.55
C LEU A 174 3.93 6.29 4.27
N HIS A 175 3.44 7.53 4.14
CA HIS A 175 2.02 7.86 3.98
C HIS A 175 1.12 7.23 5.07
N ILE A 176 1.55 7.33 6.32
CA ILE A 176 0.79 6.95 7.53
C ILE A 176 0.22 8.24 8.15
N THR A 177 -0.53 9.00 7.36
CA THR A 177 -0.98 10.35 7.73
C THR A 177 -2.42 10.40 8.24
N SER A 178 -3.24 9.37 7.98
CA SER A 178 -4.63 9.31 8.44
C SER A 178 -4.78 8.58 9.77
N SER A 179 -5.79 8.96 10.56
CA SER A 179 -6.18 8.24 11.79
C SER A 179 -6.38 6.74 11.52
N THR A 180 -6.99 6.39 10.38
CA THR A 180 -7.16 5.01 9.91
C THR A 180 -5.82 4.31 9.63
N ALA A 181 -4.89 4.97 8.96
CA ALA A 181 -3.56 4.40 8.69
C ALA A 181 -2.78 4.14 9.98
N ILE A 182 -2.84 5.05 10.95
CA ILE A 182 -2.22 4.88 12.28
C ILE A 182 -2.84 3.67 13.01
N LEU A 183 -4.17 3.50 12.95
CA LEU A 183 -4.85 2.35 13.56
C LEU A 183 -4.45 1.02 12.90
N ILE A 184 -4.35 0.99 11.57
CA ILE A 184 -3.87 -0.19 10.82
C ILE A 184 -2.44 -0.55 11.23
N GLU A 185 -1.56 0.45 11.37
CA GLU A 185 -0.18 0.23 11.79
C GLU A 185 -0.09 -0.27 13.23
N LYS A 186 -0.86 0.30 14.16
CA LYS A 186 -0.93 -0.19 15.55
C LYS A 186 -1.42 -1.63 15.62
N ARG A 187 -2.45 -1.99 14.84
CA ARG A 187 -2.95 -3.38 14.75
C ARG A 187 -1.89 -4.32 14.17
N SER A 188 -1.17 -3.89 13.14
CA SER A 188 -0.10 -4.67 12.49
C SER A 188 1.07 -4.91 13.45
N ILE A 189 1.49 -3.90 14.22
CA ILE A 189 2.52 -4.03 15.25
C ILE A 189 2.08 -4.97 16.38
N LYS A 190 0.82 -4.85 16.82
CA LYS A 190 0.27 -5.75 17.85
C LYS A 190 0.26 -7.21 17.38
N LYS A 191 -0.21 -7.48 16.16
CA LYS A 191 -0.17 -8.82 15.53
C LYS A 191 1.26 -9.36 15.44
N LEU A 192 2.24 -8.50 15.13
CA LEU A 192 3.66 -8.88 15.12
C LEU A 192 4.16 -9.23 16.53
N LEU A 193 3.81 -8.45 17.55
CA LEU A 193 4.20 -8.75 18.94
C LEU A 193 3.67 -10.09 19.44
N GLU A 194 2.44 -10.45 19.05
CA GLU A 194 1.82 -11.75 19.39
C GLU A 194 2.52 -12.93 18.69
N LYS A 195 3.03 -12.73 17.48
CA LYS A 195 3.74 -13.76 16.70
C LYS A 195 5.22 -13.92 17.09
N VAL A 196 5.81 -12.98 17.81
CA VAL A 196 7.24 -13.03 18.14
C VAL A 196 7.45 -13.92 19.37
N GLY A 197 8.11 -15.06 19.16
CA GLY A 197 8.54 -15.96 20.24
C GLY A 197 9.51 -15.27 21.21
N ASP A 198 9.67 -15.83 22.41
CA ASP A 198 10.48 -15.23 23.49
C ASP A 198 11.98 -15.12 23.18
N THR A 199 12.44 -15.77 22.11
CA THR A 199 13.84 -15.77 21.68
C THR A 199 14.28 -14.47 21.00
N ASP A 200 13.37 -13.71 20.38
CA ASP A 200 13.74 -12.49 19.64
C ASP A 200 13.47 -11.22 20.47
N VAL A 201 14.29 -11.06 21.52
CA VAL A 201 14.19 -9.96 22.49
C VAL A 201 14.32 -8.59 21.82
N GLN A 202 15.21 -8.46 20.83
CA GLN A 202 15.46 -7.18 20.14
C GLN A 202 14.27 -6.77 19.29
N LYS A 203 13.68 -7.70 18.52
CA LYS A 203 12.45 -7.43 17.78
C LYS A 203 11.30 -7.03 18.69
N LYS A 204 11.13 -7.71 19.84
CA LYS A 204 10.12 -7.32 20.84
C LYS A 204 10.34 -5.89 21.36
N LYS A 205 11.59 -5.51 21.65
CA LYS A 205 11.94 -4.15 22.10
C LYS A 205 11.58 -3.09 21.06
N ILE A 206 11.99 -3.30 19.81
CA ILE A 206 11.69 -2.38 18.71
C ILE A 206 10.18 -2.23 18.54
N LEU A 207 9.43 -3.33 18.43
CA LEU A 207 7.99 -3.30 18.23
C LEU A 207 7.25 -2.60 19.39
N LYS A 208 7.65 -2.84 20.64
CA LYS A 208 7.10 -2.14 21.81
C LYS A 208 7.35 -0.63 21.73
N TYR A 209 8.55 -0.22 21.31
CA TYR A 209 8.90 1.19 21.17
C TYR A 209 8.10 1.87 20.05
N LEU A 210 7.96 1.23 18.89
CA LEU A 210 7.12 1.74 17.80
C LEU A 210 5.65 1.88 18.22
N PHE A 211 5.15 0.91 18.99
CA PHE A 211 3.81 0.98 19.55
C PHE A 211 3.64 2.16 20.53
N TYR A 212 4.65 2.43 21.36
CA TYR A 212 4.69 3.60 22.24
C TYR A 212 4.66 4.91 21.45
N LEU A 213 5.52 5.06 20.43
CA LEU A 213 5.59 6.27 19.60
C LEU A 213 4.25 6.58 18.93
N LEU A 214 3.61 5.59 18.29
CA LEU A 214 2.30 5.76 17.67
C LEU A 214 1.16 6.02 18.67
N ARG A 215 1.33 5.64 19.94
CA ARG A 215 0.35 5.92 20.99
C ARG A 215 0.52 7.33 21.55
N LYS A 216 1.76 7.75 21.81
CA LYS A 216 2.08 9.04 22.42
C LYS A 216 1.79 10.20 21.47
N TYR A 217 2.26 10.12 20.23
CA TYR A 217 2.24 11.25 19.29
C TYR A 217 1.08 11.18 18.28
N ARG A 218 0.02 10.41 18.54
CA ARG A 218 -1.11 10.23 17.61
C ARG A 218 -1.74 11.56 17.16
N HIS A 219 -1.93 12.49 18.10
CA HIS A 219 -2.61 13.76 17.86
C HIS A 219 -1.75 14.73 17.04
N TRP A 220 -0.46 14.84 17.37
CA TRP A 220 0.52 15.60 16.59
C TRP A 220 0.64 15.17 15.13
N ILE A 221 0.52 13.86 14.85
CA ILE A 221 0.52 13.35 13.46
C ILE A 221 -0.69 13.89 12.66
N ILE A 222 -1.80 14.18 13.34
CA ILE A 222 -3.08 14.61 12.76
C ILE A 222 -3.19 16.15 12.72
N GLU A 223 -2.78 16.87 13.77
CA GLU A 223 -2.98 18.32 13.94
C GLU A 223 -2.13 19.20 13.00
N GLU A 224 -0.85 18.89 12.73
CA GLU A 224 -0.01 19.78 11.91
C GLU A 224 -0.33 19.76 10.40
N GLN A 225 -1.24 18.90 9.94
CA GLN A 225 -1.61 18.86 8.52
C GLN A 225 -2.80 19.75 8.17
N THR A 226 -3.51 20.31 9.15
CA THR A 226 -4.50 21.36 8.93
C THR A 226 -3.89 22.76 8.85
N ASP A 227 -2.70 22.97 9.43
CA ASP A 227 -2.05 24.30 9.50
C ASP A 227 -1.00 24.57 8.40
N ASN A 228 -0.57 23.56 7.64
CA ASN A 228 0.43 23.73 6.58
C ASN A 228 -0.14 24.23 5.23
N ALA A 229 -1.35 24.79 5.21
CA ALA A 229 -2.01 25.34 4.00
C ALA A 229 -2.14 26.88 4.00
N VAL A 230 -1.54 27.60 4.96
CA VAL A 230 -1.66 29.08 5.03
C VAL A 230 -0.30 29.76 4.86
N ASP A 231 -0.01 30.04 3.59
CA ASP A 231 0.60 31.24 3.00
C ASP A 231 1.85 31.90 3.65
N HIS A 232 2.97 31.80 2.92
CA HIS A 232 3.95 32.88 2.83
C HIS A 232 3.74 33.59 1.49
N ASN A 233 2.98 34.68 1.50
CA ASN A 233 3.23 35.76 0.57
C ASN A 233 2.80 37.11 1.16
N GLU A 234 3.74 38.05 1.11
CA GLU A 234 3.62 39.40 1.61
C GLU A 234 2.62 40.24 0.78
N GLY A 235 1.69 40.88 1.48
CA GLY A 235 1.39 42.31 1.39
C GLY A 235 1.01 42.92 0.03
N ALA A 236 -0.30 43.02 -0.23
CA ALA A 236 -0.89 44.16 -0.95
C ALA A 236 -2.26 44.53 -0.35
N PHE A 237 -2.47 45.84 -0.20
CA PHE A 237 -3.49 46.54 0.60
C PHE A 237 -4.91 46.52 0.01
N THR A 238 -5.93 46.52 0.90
CA THR A 238 -7.07 47.48 1.09
C THR A 238 -8.18 46.77 1.91
N VAL A 239 -8.40 47.04 3.20
CA VAL A 239 -9.17 48.14 3.86
C VAL A 239 -10.71 47.93 3.90
N ASN A 240 -11.20 47.74 5.14
CA ASN A 240 -12.55 47.94 5.75
C ASN A 240 -13.70 46.93 5.52
N ASN A 241 -14.60 46.60 6.46
CA ASN A 241 -14.76 46.57 7.94
C ASN A 241 -16.15 45.87 8.21
N PRO A 242 -16.75 45.79 9.41
CA PRO A 242 -16.76 44.63 10.32
C PRO A 242 -18.14 44.02 10.64
N GLY A 243 -18.13 42.86 11.33
CA GLY A 243 -19.07 42.57 12.42
C GLY A 243 -19.93 41.30 12.28
N ILE A 244 -19.69 40.31 13.16
CA ILE A 244 -20.59 39.90 14.26
C ILE A 244 -20.14 38.53 14.82
N ASN A 245 -20.23 38.41 16.14
CA ASN A 245 -19.68 37.40 17.04
C ASN A 245 -20.37 36.02 17.01
N PHE A 246 -19.55 34.99 17.26
CA PHE A 246 -19.69 33.93 18.27
C PHE A 246 -21.00 33.11 18.35
N VAL A 247 -20.88 31.79 18.19
CA VAL A 247 -21.21 30.78 19.23
C VAL A 247 -20.72 29.39 18.78
N SER A 248 -20.01 28.72 19.68
CA SER A 248 -19.60 27.31 19.61
C SER A 248 -20.75 26.41 20.05
N THR A 249 -20.98 25.28 19.39
CA THR A 249 -21.69 24.15 20.03
C THR A 249 -21.23 22.80 19.45
N HIS A 250 -20.88 21.93 20.39
CA HIS A 250 -20.58 20.49 20.31
C HIS A 250 -21.47 19.67 19.36
N SER A 251 -20.89 18.63 18.75
CA SER A 251 -21.31 17.21 18.88
C SER A 251 -20.56 16.33 17.87
N VAL A 252 -19.75 15.37 18.31
CA VAL A 252 -20.00 13.90 18.36
C VAL A 252 -20.19 13.24 16.99
N ASP A 253 -19.65 12.01 16.89
CA ASP A 253 -20.04 10.89 16.03
C ASP A 253 -19.12 10.57 14.82
N VAL A 254 -18.44 9.42 14.79
CA VAL A 254 -18.88 8.02 14.50
C VAL A 254 -18.49 7.67 13.07
N ASP A 255 -17.42 6.87 12.99
CA ASP A 255 -17.34 5.57 12.31
C ASP A 255 -17.38 5.46 10.76
N SER A 256 -16.63 4.43 10.31
CA SER A 256 -16.75 3.72 9.02
C SER A 256 -16.43 4.47 7.70
N CYS A 257 -15.92 3.87 6.62
CA CYS A 257 -15.04 2.72 6.36
C CYS A 257 -14.65 2.81 4.86
N LYS A 258 -13.45 2.34 4.48
CA LYS A 258 -13.07 1.67 3.20
C LYS A 258 -13.30 2.41 1.87
N GLU A 259 -12.25 2.76 1.12
CA GLU A 259 -11.68 2.01 -0.03
C GLU A 259 -12.65 1.62 -1.17
N TYR A 260 -12.50 2.25 -2.36
CA TYR A 260 -12.73 1.66 -3.69
C TYR A 260 -11.79 2.33 -4.72
N LYS A 261 -10.79 1.60 -5.22
CA LYS A 261 -9.93 2.05 -6.33
C LYS A 261 -10.24 1.21 -7.54
N GLN A 262 -10.95 1.77 -8.51
CA GLN A 262 -11.01 1.24 -9.87
C GLN A 262 -11.43 2.37 -10.83
N TYR A 263 -10.51 3.30 -11.14
CA TYR A 263 -10.44 4.13 -12.37
C TYR A 263 -9.13 4.97 -12.39
N ASP A 264 -8.01 4.47 -11.85
CA ASP A 264 -6.71 5.15 -11.98
C ASP A 264 -5.83 4.36 -12.94
N ALA A 265 -6.13 4.47 -14.23
CA ALA A 265 -5.12 4.32 -15.26
C ALA A 265 -5.19 5.58 -16.12
N GLN A 266 -4.02 6.15 -16.40
CA GLN A 266 -3.78 7.32 -17.26
C GLN A 266 -3.98 8.71 -16.63
N ALA A 267 -2.98 9.16 -15.86
CA ALA A 267 -2.56 10.57 -15.88
C ALA A 267 -1.08 10.66 -15.49
N ASP A 268 -0.22 10.02 -16.28
CA ASP A 268 1.21 10.25 -16.23
C ASP A 268 1.57 11.18 -17.40
N LYS A 269 2.05 12.38 -17.05
CA LYS A 269 2.73 13.37 -17.89
C LYS A 269 1.96 13.89 -19.12
N LEU A 270 1.34 15.06 -18.96
CA LEU A 270 1.61 16.31 -19.69
C LEU A 270 0.68 17.42 -19.15
N SER A 271 1.22 18.64 -18.96
CA SER A 271 0.57 19.88 -18.49
C SER A 271 0.28 20.02 -16.99
N GLY A 272 1.00 20.94 -16.33
CA GLY A 272 0.88 21.29 -14.90
C GLY A 272 -0.36 22.10 -14.52
N ALA A 273 -1.56 21.72 -14.97
CA ALA A 273 -2.81 22.36 -14.57
C ALA A 273 -3.61 21.42 -13.66
N SER A 274 -3.84 21.84 -12.41
CA SER A 274 -4.80 21.17 -11.53
C SER A 274 -6.23 21.40 -12.05
N PRO A 275 -7.12 20.39 -11.98
CA PRO A 275 -8.51 20.60 -12.36
C PRO A 275 -9.18 21.61 -11.41
N PRO A 276 -10.03 22.52 -11.93
CA PRO A 276 -10.91 23.34 -11.11
C PRO A 276 -11.66 22.51 -10.07
N GLU A 277 -11.89 23.07 -8.88
CA GLU A 277 -12.60 22.38 -7.78
C GLU A 277 -14.00 21.91 -8.20
N GLU A 278 -14.66 22.63 -9.12
CA GLU A 278 -15.98 22.27 -9.66
C GLU A 278 -15.98 20.95 -10.46
N PHE A 279 -14.83 20.52 -10.96
CA PHE A 279 -14.69 19.27 -11.72
C PHE A 279 -14.30 18.08 -10.84
N LYS A 280 -14.03 18.34 -9.55
CA LYS A 280 -13.68 17.30 -8.59
C LYS A 280 -14.91 16.78 -7.88
N CYS A 281 -14.96 15.47 -7.68
CA CYS A 281 -15.98 14.83 -6.86
C CYS A 281 -15.79 15.24 -5.40
N PRO A 282 -16.82 15.75 -4.70
CA PRO A 282 -16.68 16.15 -3.30
C PRO A 282 -16.36 15.01 -2.31
N ILE A 283 -16.57 13.75 -2.69
CA ILE A 283 -16.26 12.58 -1.84
C ILE A 283 -14.78 12.18 -1.95
N CYS A 284 -14.24 12.14 -3.18
CA CYS A 284 -12.89 11.61 -3.42
C CYS A 284 -11.86 12.67 -3.81
N SER A 285 -12.28 13.93 -3.96
CA SER A 285 -11.46 15.09 -4.34
C SER A 285 -10.63 14.88 -5.61
N ARG A 286 -11.14 14.07 -6.53
CA ARG A 286 -10.55 13.73 -7.83
C ARG A 286 -11.47 14.12 -8.97
N LEU A 287 -10.90 14.29 -10.16
CA LEU A 287 -11.64 14.59 -11.38
C LEU A 287 -12.77 13.57 -11.60
N MET A 288 -13.97 14.05 -11.89
CA MET A 288 -15.12 13.19 -12.21
C MET A 288 -15.04 12.69 -13.65
N TYR A 289 -15.13 11.38 -13.84
CA TYR A 289 -15.24 10.72 -15.15
C TYR A 289 -16.69 10.48 -15.53
N ASP A 290 -17.53 10.24 -14.53
CA ASP A 290 -18.94 9.93 -14.71
C ASP A 290 -19.83 10.71 -13.73
N PRO A 291 -19.92 12.05 -13.92
CA PRO A 291 -20.62 12.93 -12.99
C PRO A 291 -22.13 12.65 -12.96
N VAL A 292 -22.68 12.51 -11.76
CA VAL A 292 -24.12 12.34 -11.48
C VAL A 292 -24.59 13.36 -10.44
N VAL A 293 -25.81 13.84 -10.60
CA VAL A 293 -26.50 14.73 -9.66
C VAL A 293 -27.41 13.91 -8.75
N ILE A 294 -27.39 14.23 -7.45
CA ILE A 294 -28.31 13.68 -6.44
C ILE A 294 -29.40 14.69 -6.06
N ALA A 295 -30.36 14.30 -5.22
CA ALA A 295 -31.51 15.15 -4.83
C ALA A 295 -31.14 16.54 -4.28
N SER A 296 -29.95 16.70 -3.69
CA SER A 296 -29.45 17.98 -3.19
C SER A 296 -28.94 18.94 -4.28
N GLY A 297 -28.94 18.52 -5.55
CA GLY A 297 -28.40 19.29 -6.68
C GLY A 297 -26.86 19.27 -6.77
N GLN A 298 -26.18 18.59 -5.84
CA GLN A 298 -24.72 18.43 -5.91
C GLN A 298 -24.32 17.32 -6.87
N THR A 299 -23.19 17.50 -7.55
CA THR A 299 -22.64 16.54 -8.52
C THR A 299 -21.50 15.74 -7.90
N PHE A 300 -21.49 14.43 -8.13
CA PHE A 300 -20.49 13.49 -7.63
C PHE A 300 -20.06 12.52 -8.73
N GLU A 301 -18.93 11.86 -8.54
CA GLU A 301 -18.56 10.68 -9.33
C GLU A 301 -19.48 9.50 -8.95
N ARG A 302 -20.08 8.85 -9.95
CA ARG A 302 -21.11 7.81 -9.78
C ARG A 302 -20.70 6.72 -8.80
N VAL A 303 -19.49 6.16 -8.97
CA VAL A 303 -19.03 5.03 -8.14
C VAL A 303 -18.95 5.40 -6.66
N TRP A 304 -18.56 6.63 -6.36
CA TRP A 304 -18.36 7.08 -4.98
C TRP A 304 -19.68 7.39 -4.27
N ILE A 305 -20.61 8.06 -4.97
CA ILE A 305 -21.91 8.37 -4.37
C ILE A 305 -22.83 7.15 -4.33
N GLN A 306 -22.71 6.23 -5.29
CA GLN A 306 -23.44 4.96 -5.24
C GLN A 306 -22.99 4.13 -4.03
N LYS A 307 -21.67 3.99 -3.80
CA LYS A 307 -21.15 3.37 -2.58
C LYS A 307 -21.75 4.01 -1.33
N TRP A 308 -21.71 5.33 -1.25
CA TRP A 308 -22.18 6.05 -0.08
C TRP A 308 -23.63 5.68 0.27
N PHE A 309 -24.48 5.53 -0.75
CA PHE A 309 -25.86 5.06 -0.57
C PHE A 309 -25.95 3.57 -0.25
N ASP A 310 -25.12 2.73 -0.87
CA ASP A 310 -25.07 1.29 -0.61
C ASP A 310 -24.61 0.97 0.83
N ASP A 311 -23.77 1.83 1.42
CA ASP A 311 -23.35 1.78 2.82
C ASP A 311 -24.45 2.25 3.80
N GLY A 312 -25.65 2.57 3.29
CA GLY A 312 -26.85 2.88 4.09
C GLY A 312 -27.06 4.37 4.41
N ASN A 313 -26.30 5.27 3.79
CA ASN A 313 -26.41 6.70 4.07
C ASN A 313 -27.54 7.36 3.24
N ASP A 314 -28.43 8.09 3.90
CA ASP A 314 -29.55 8.83 3.27
C ASP A 314 -29.34 10.36 3.21
N LYS A 315 -28.13 10.82 3.56
CA LYS A 315 -27.74 12.24 3.58
C LYS A 315 -26.79 12.59 2.45
N CYS A 316 -26.81 13.85 2.03
CA CYS A 316 -25.82 14.38 1.09
C CYS A 316 -24.42 14.40 1.75
N PRO A 317 -23.37 13.83 1.13
CA PRO A 317 -22.02 13.84 1.69
C PRO A 317 -21.41 15.23 1.88
N LYS A 318 -21.90 16.23 1.12
CA LYS A 318 -21.33 17.58 1.11
C LYS A 318 -22.11 18.57 1.97
N THR A 319 -23.44 18.47 1.98
CA THR A 319 -24.29 19.39 2.73
C THR A 319 -24.82 18.79 4.02
N GLU A 320 -24.61 17.49 4.24
CA GLU A 320 -25.11 16.71 5.38
C GLU A 320 -26.64 16.72 5.56
N MET A 321 -27.38 17.27 4.58
CA MET A 321 -28.83 17.32 4.58
C MET A 321 -29.41 15.99 4.10
N LYS A 322 -30.52 15.57 4.72
CA LYS A 322 -31.27 14.38 4.31
C LYS A 322 -31.84 14.55 2.91
N LEU A 323 -31.66 13.54 2.06
CA LEU A 323 -32.11 13.56 0.67
C LEU A 323 -33.58 13.11 0.57
N ALA A 324 -34.33 13.73 -0.34
CA ALA A 324 -35.70 13.31 -0.63
C ALA A 324 -35.78 11.93 -1.31
N HIS A 325 -34.75 11.58 -2.09
CA HIS A 325 -34.60 10.29 -2.76
C HIS A 325 -33.10 10.02 -3.06
N LEU A 326 -32.74 8.75 -3.31
CA LEU A 326 -31.36 8.33 -3.59
C LEU A 326 -31.08 8.11 -5.09
N SER A 327 -31.87 8.71 -5.98
CA SER A 327 -31.67 8.58 -7.43
C SER A 327 -30.39 9.29 -7.88
N LEU A 328 -29.68 8.67 -8.82
CA LEU A 328 -28.48 9.22 -9.48
C LEU A 328 -28.85 9.63 -10.90
N THR A 329 -28.85 10.94 -11.17
CA THR A 329 -29.16 11.47 -12.51
C THR A 329 -27.86 11.82 -13.24
N PRO A 330 -27.54 11.24 -14.40
CA PRO A 330 -26.33 11.60 -15.16
C PRO A 330 -26.25 13.11 -15.47
N ASN A 331 -25.10 13.73 -15.21
CA ASN A 331 -24.84 15.13 -15.51
C ASN A 331 -24.05 15.27 -16.81
N ALA A 332 -24.74 15.18 -17.96
CA ALA A 332 -24.10 15.29 -19.27
C ALA A 332 -23.38 16.63 -19.48
N VAL A 333 -23.93 17.73 -18.95
CA VAL A 333 -23.32 19.07 -19.07
C VAL A 333 -21.98 19.13 -18.35
N MET A 334 -21.91 18.64 -17.11
CA MET A 334 -20.65 18.57 -16.35
C MET A 334 -19.64 17.63 -17.03
N LYS A 335 -20.11 16.50 -17.57
CA LYS A 335 -19.27 15.55 -18.31
C LYS A 335 -18.63 16.19 -19.54
N ASP A 336 -19.40 16.99 -20.30
CA ASP A 336 -18.90 17.72 -21.46
C ASP A 336 -17.90 18.81 -21.07
N LEU A 337 -18.15 19.55 -19.99
CA LEU A 337 -17.23 20.58 -19.49
C LEU A 337 -15.89 19.98 -19.07
N ILE A 338 -15.93 18.86 -18.34
CA ILE A 338 -14.74 18.13 -17.92
C ILE A 338 -13.99 17.58 -19.14
N SER A 339 -14.69 17.01 -20.12
CA SER A 339 -14.08 16.48 -21.34
C SER A 339 -13.37 17.56 -22.16
N LYS A 340 -14.00 18.73 -22.31
CA LYS A 340 -13.39 19.90 -22.96
C LYS A 340 -12.16 20.40 -22.22
N TRP A 341 -12.23 20.45 -20.88
CA TRP A 341 -11.08 20.80 -20.06
C TRP A 341 -9.94 19.80 -20.24
N CYS A 342 -10.23 18.50 -20.20
CA CYS A 342 -9.23 17.45 -20.39
C CYS A 342 -8.54 17.56 -21.75
N THR A 343 -9.32 17.77 -22.82
CA THR A 343 -8.78 17.97 -24.18
C THR A 343 -7.88 19.20 -24.27
N LYS A 344 -8.27 20.31 -23.63
CA LYS A 344 -7.49 21.56 -23.61
C LYS A 344 -6.11 21.38 -22.94
N TYR A 345 -6.03 20.53 -21.91
CA TYR A 345 -4.79 20.31 -21.15
C TYR A 345 -4.05 19.03 -21.53
N GLY A 346 -4.52 18.28 -22.53
CA GLY A 346 -3.89 17.03 -23.00
C GLY A 346 -4.08 15.85 -22.04
N ILE A 347 -5.11 15.90 -21.20
CA ILE A 347 -5.47 14.83 -20.27
C ILE A 347 -6.37 13.84 -21.01
N THR A 348 -5.96 12.59 -21.05
CA THR A 348 -6.78 11.50 -21.59
C THR A 348 -7.54 10.87 -20.43
N ILE A 349 -8.87 11.00 -20.44
CA ILE A 349 -9.78 10.44 -19.43
C ILE A 349 -10.49 9.18 -19.94
#